data_AF-A0A939J4F2-F1
#
_entry.id   AF-A0A939J4F2-F1
#
_cell.length_a   1.000
_cell.length_b   1.000
_cell.length_c   1.000
_cell.angle_alpha   90.00
_cell.angle_beta   90.00
_cell.angle_gamma   90.00
#
_symmetry.space_group_name_H-M   'P 1'
#
loop_
_entity.id
_entity.type
_entity.pdbx_description
1 polymer ?
#
loop_
_entity_poly.entity_id
_entity_poly.type
_entity_poly.pdbx_seq_one_letter_code
_entity_poly.pdbx_strand_id
1 'polypeptide(L)'
;MSEDHTFSEKQLTFLQLFHIAARYDCLCILDYYCMNEFDHDRVTSLTDDERVRLVELAEREIFAEAIEKGYRPNRVSSEVQYNGLLC
;
A
#
# COMPACT_ATOMS: atom_id res chain seq x y z
N MET A 1 22.86 -4.86 -20.92
CA MET A 1 22.99 -4.13 -19.65
C MET A 1 21.76 -4.47 -18.83
N SER A 2 21.83 -5.51 -18.01
CA SER A 2 20.73 -5.84 -17.09
C SER A 2 20.98 -5.00 -15.86
N GLU A 3 20.41 -3.80 -15.84
CA GLU A 3 20.41 -3.00 -14.62
C GLU A 3 19.57 -3.77 -13.60
N ASP A 4 20.23 -4.35 -12.60
CA ASP A 4 19.57 -4.91 -11.41
C ASP A 4 18.93 -3.74 -10.65
N HIS A 5 17.77 -3.29 -11.14
CA HIS A 5 16.90 -2.33 -10.47
C HIS A 5 16.25 -3.04 -9.28
N THR A 6 17.04 -3.19 -8.22
CA THR A 6 16.54 -3.68 -6.95
C THR A 6 15.73 -2.55 -6.34
N PHE A 7 14.41 -2.68 -6.36
CA PHE A 7 13.53 -1.73 -5.70
C PHE A 7 13.81 -1.71 -4.19
N SER A 8 13.75 -0.52 -3.59
CA SER A 8 13.81 -0.40 -2.13
C SER A 8 12.58 -1.03 -1.50
N GLU A 9 12.67 -1.46 -0.24
CA GLU A 9 11.51 -1.97 0.51
C GLU A 9 10.34 -0.97 0.51
N LYS A 10 10.65 0.33 0.64
CA LYS A 10 9.68 1.43 0.58
C LYS A 10 8.95 1.46 -0.78
N GLN A 11 9.69 1.28 -1.87
CA GLN A 11 9.13 1.21 -3.22
C GLN A 11 8.24 -0.01 -3.40
N LEU A 12 8.63 -1.15 -2.85
CA LEU A 12 7.83 -2.37 -2.89
C LEU A 12 6.52 -2.21 -2.12
N THR A 13 6.54 -1.60 -0.93
CA THR A 13 5.32 -1.33 -0.14
C THR A 13 4.37 -0.39 -0.88
N PHE A 14 4.90 0.69 -1.46
CA PHE A 14 4.11 1.59 -2.28
C PHE A 14 3.49 0.88 -3.50
N LEU A 15 4.26 0.03 -4.19
CA LEU A 15 3.76 -0.76 -5.33
C LEU A 15 2.67 -1.76 -4.90
N GLN A 16 2.78 -2.37 -3.72
CA GLN A 16 1.75 -3.25 -3.18
C GLN A 16 0.45 -2.48 -2.94
N LEU A 17 0.52 -1.31 -2.30
CA LEU A 17 -0.65 -0.46 -2.05
C LEU A 17 -1.30 -0.02 -3.37
N PHE A 18 -0.48 0.41 -4.34
CA PHE A 18 -0.94 0.78 -5.68
C PHE A 18 -1.65 -0.39 -6.38
N HIS A 19 -1.09 -1.60 -6.28
CA HIS A 19 -1.70 -2.80 -6.87
C HIS A 19 -3.05 -3.14 -6.22
N ILE A 20 -3.17 -3.02 -4.90
CA ILE A 20 -4.45 -3.20 -4.19
C ILE A 20 -5.46 -2.16 -4.65
N ALA A 21 -5.08 -0.89 -4.66
CA ALA A 21 -5.96 0.19 -5.10
C ALA A 21 -6.42 0.01 -6.55
N ALA A 22 -5.53 -0.38 -7.47
CA ALA A 22 -5.90 -0.68 -8.85
C ALA A 22 -6.85 -1.87 -8.96
N ARG A 23 -6.60 -2.94 -8.19
CA ARG A 23 -7.41 -4.16 -8.24
C ARG A 23 -8.82 -3.97 -7.70
N TYR A 24 -9.00 -3.09 -6.72
CA TYR A 24 -10.29 -2.83 -6.08
C TYR A 24 -10.88 -1.47 -6.48
N ASP A 25 -10.39 -0.84 -7.54
CA ASP A 25 -10.91 0.44 -8.05
C ASP A 25 -10.94 1.54 -6.97
N CYS A 26 -9.86 1.63 -6.19
CA CYS A 26 -9.62 2.62 -5.14
C CYS A 26 -8.51 3.62 -5.52
N LEU A 27 -8.10 3.68 -6.79
CA LEU A 27 -7.03 4.58 -7.26
C LEU A 27 -7.35 6.05 -7.03
N CYS A 28 -8.64 6.42 -7.04
CA CYS A 28 -9.07 7.79 -6.73
C CYS A 28 -8.64 8.26 -5.33
N ILE A 29 -8.53 7.36 -4.35
CA ILE A 29 -8.04 7.67 -3.00
C ILE A 29 -6.55 7.99 -3.06
N LEU A 30 -5.79 7.19 -3.80
CA LEU A 30 -4.37 7.41 -4.04
C LEU A 30 -4.12 8.75 -4.75
N ASP A 31 -4.91 9.06 -5.77
CA ASP A 31 -4.83 10.31 -6.51
C ASP A 31 -5.17 11.52 -5.62
N TYR A 32 -6.18 11.40 -4.74
CA TYR A 32 -6.52 12.43 -3.77
C TYR A 32 -5.34 12.77 -2.86
N TYR A 33 -4.68 11.76 -2.27
CA TYR A 33 -3.53 12.01 -1.40
C TYR A 33 -2.32 12.54 -2.18
N CYS A 34 -2.10 12.10 -3.41
CA CYS A 34 -1.03 12.63 -4.26
C CYS A 34 -1.22 14.13 -4.55
N MET A 35 -2.44 14.52 -4.95
CA MET A 35 -2.75 15.90 -5.31
C MET A 35 -2.81 16.82 -4.08
N ASN A 36 -3.41 16.35 -2.99
CA ASN A 36 -3.65 17.18 -1.81
C ASN A 36 -2.40 17.37 -0.93
N GLU A 37 -1.57 16.33 -0.77
CA GLU A 37 -0.40 16.40 0.14
C GLU A 37 0.90 16.78 -0.56
N PHE A 38 1.04 16.50 -1.86
CA PHE A 38 2.30 16.66 -2.57
C PHE A 38 2.23 17.60 -3.79
N ASP A 39 1.04 18.10 -4.17
CA ASP A 39 0.84 18.97 -5.34
C ASP A 39 1.55 18.41 -6.59
N HIS A 40 1.37 17.11 -6.83
CA HIS A 40 2.10 16.38 -7.86
C HIS A 40 1.19 15.91 -8.99
N ASP A 41 1.54 16.34 -10.20
CA ASP A 41 0.89 15.89 -11.45
C ASP A 41 1.09 14.39 -11.72
N ARG A 42 2.09 13.73 -11.10
CA ARG A 42 2.39 12.30 -11.31
C ARG A 42 2.99 11.62 -10.07
N VAL A 43 2.32 10.55 -9.64
CA VAL A 43 2.72 9.66 -8.53
C VAL A 43 4.12 9.04 -8.71
N THR A 44 4.59 8.89 -9.95
CA THR A 44 5.91 8.30 -10.25
C THR A 44 7.08 9.15 -9.81
N SER A 45 6.88 10.46 -9.59
CA SER A 45 7.94 11.41 -9.25
C SER A 45 8.21 11.54 -7.75
N LEU A 46 7.44 10.84 -6.90
CA LEU A 46 7.62 10.87 -5.45
C LEU A 46 8.98 10.27 -5.05
N THR A 47 9.67 10.93 -4.14
CA THR A 47 10.83 10.39 -3.42
C THR A 47 10.41 9.22 -2.52
N ASP A 48 11.38 8.41 -2.08
CA ASP A 48 11.09 7.27 -1.21
C ASP A 48 10.45 7.67 0.13
N ASP A 49 10.77 8.85 0.67
CA ASP A 49 10.17 9.33 1.92
C ASP A 49 8.75 9.86 1.71
N GLU A 50 8.49 10.52 0.58
CA GLU A 50 7.13 10.93 0.20
C GLU A 50 6.24 9.73 -0.09
N ARG A 51 6.78 8.66 -0.69
CA ARG A 51 6.07 7.39 -0.88
C ARG A 51 5.67 6.76 0.45
N VAL A 52 6.57 6.76 1.45
CA VAL A 52 6.25 6.25 2.80
C VAL A 52 5.13 7.07 3.42
N ARG A 53 5.27 8.40 3.42
CA ARG A 53 4.26 9.30 3.99
C ARG A 53 2.91 9.13 3.29
N LEU A 54 2.91 8.94 1.97
CA LEU A 54 1.70 8.69 1.21
C LEU A 54 1.07 7.34 1.57
N VAL A 55 1.88 6.28 1.70
CA VAL A 55 1.39 4.98 2.16
C VAL A 55 0.74 5.12 3.54
N GLU A 56 1.43 5.74 4.50
CA GLU A 56 0.90 5.93 5.87
C GLU A 56 -0.45 6.67 5.91
N LEU A 57 -0.64 7.64 5.01
CA LEU A 57 -1.89 8.41 4.94
C LEU A 57 -3.01 7.64 4.21
N ALA A 58 -2.69 7.04 3.07
CA ALA A 58 -3.68 6.44 2.17
C ALA A 58 -4.03 4.99 2.51
N GLU A 59 -3.13 4.27 3.18
CA GLU A 59 -3.24 2.82 3.44
C GLU A 59 -4.55 2.46 4.14
N ARG A 60 -4.92 3.21 5.18
CA ARG A 60 -6.14 2.94 5.95
C ARG A 60 -7.41 3.07 5.10
N GLU A 61 -7.49 4.12 4.28
CA GLU A 61 -8.67 4.39 3.46
C GLU A 61 -8.76 3.44 2.26
N ILE A 62 -7.63 3.18 1.60
CA ILE A 62 -7.54 2.20 0.52
C ILE A 62 -7.94 0.81 1.02
N PHE A 63 -7.47 0.41 2.20
CA PHE A 63 -7.86 -0.88 2.76
C PHE A 63 -9.31 -0.94 3.18
N ALA A 64 -9.86 0.13 3.78
CA ALA A 64 -11.28 0.17 4.12
C ALA A 64 -12.15 -0.02 2.87
N GLU A 65 -11.91 0.76 1.82
CA GLU A 65 -12.64 0.68 0.54
C GLU A 65 -12.44 -0.68 -0.14
N ALA A 66 -11.19 -1.18 -0.16
CA ALA A 66 -10.90 -2.49 -0.73
C ALA A 66 -11.63 -3.60 0.02
N ILE A 67 -11.70 -3.56 1.36
CA ILE A 67 -12.41 -4.56 2.18
C ILE A 67 -13.91 -4.56 1.90
N GLU A 68 -14.52 -3.39 1.76
CA GLU A 68 -15.93 -3.25 1.35
C GLU A 68 -16.17 -3.89 -0.02
N LYS A 69 -15.19 -3.78 -0.93
CA LYS A 69 -15.21 -4.41 -2.27
C LYS A 69 -14.75 -5.87 -2.29
N GLY A 70 -14.59 -6.50 -1.12
CA GLY A 70 -14.29 -7.93 -1.00
C GLY A 70 -12.80 -8.28 -0.93
N TYR A 71 -11.91 -7.30 -0.76
CA TYR A 71 -10.56 -7.58 -0.32
C TYR A 71 -10.60 -8.28 1.04
N ARG A 72 -9.83 -9.35 1.13
CA ARG A 72 -9.56 -10.03 2.38
C ARG A 72 -8.06 -9.87 2.56
N PRO A 73 -7.61 -9.01 3.48
CA PRO A 73 -6.18 -8.95 3.78
C PRO A 73 -5.75 -10.36 4.16
N ASN A 74 -4.88 -10.96 3.35
CA ASN A 74 -4.24 -12.19 3.73
C ASN A 74 -3.49 -11.86 5.01
N ARG A 75 -3.93 -12.45 6.13
CA ARG A 75 -3.17 -12.43 7.37
C ARG A 75 -1.83 -13.11 7.07
N VAL A 76 -0.81 -12.34 6.73
CA VAL A 76 0.55 -12.85 6.71
C VAL A 76 1.13 -12.56 8.10
N SER A 77 1.10 -13.62 8.90
CA SER A 77 2.13 -13.95 9.91
C SER A 77 2.41 -12.92 11.01
N SER A 78 1.46 -12.76 11.93
CA SER A 78 1.86 -12.87 13.34
C SER A 78 1.82 -14.35 13.71
N GLU A 79 2.91 -15.06 13.40
CA GLU A 79 3.31 -16.21 14.21
C GLU A 79 3.54 -15.70 15.63
N VAL A 80 2.47 -15.64 16.41
CA VAL A 80 2.58 -15.94 17.83
C VAL A 80 1.84 -17.26 17.98
N GLN A 81 2.60 -18.34 17.89
CA GLN A 81 2.23 -19.63 18.46
C GLN A 81 1.97 -19.40 19.96
N TYR A 82 0.76 -19.00 20.33
CA TYR A 82 0.25 -19.34 21.65
C TYR A 82 -0.25 -20.76 21.57
N ASN A 83 0.65 -21.65 21.97
CA ASN A 83 0.39 -23.02 22.35
C ASN A 83 -0.99 -23.19 22.99
N GLY A 84 -1.71 -24.20 22.51
CA GLY A 84 -2.29 -25.20 23.39
C GLY A 84 -3.58 -24.85 24.11
N LEU A 85 -4.63 -25.58 23.70
CA LEU A 85 -5.79 -26.01 24.48
C LEU A 85 -6.71 -24.93 25.06
N LEU A 86 -7.89 -24.81 24.44
CA LEU A 86 -9.13 -24.62 25.17
C LEU A 86 -10.20 -25.59 24.65
N CYS A 87 -10.56 -26.50 25.57
CA CYS A 87 -11.76 -27.35 25.64
C CYS A 87 -11.83 -28.59 24.74
#